data_AF-A0A2P5CGN4-F1
#
_entry.id   AF-A0A2P5CGN4-F1
#
_cell.length_a   1.000
_cell.length_b   1.000
_cell.length_c   1.000
_cell.angle_alpha   90.00
_cell.angle_beta   90.00
_cell.angle_gamma   90.00
#
_symmetry.space_group_name_H-M   'P 1'
#
loop_
_entity.id
_entity.type
_entity.pdbx_description
1 polymer ?
#
loop_
_entity_poly.entity_id
_entity_poly.type
_entity_poly.pdbx_seq_one_letter_code
_entity_poly.pdbx_strand_id
1 'polypeptide(L)' 'MASYDNAAAYLKVVKDLFKDQREKYDDFLQLLNDYRAQRIDMAGVVERVKDLFEGHPDLILGFNAFLPKT' A
#
# COMPACT_ATOMS: atom_id res chain seq x y z
N MET A 1 14.60 -13.69 -4.86
CA MET A 1 13.49 -13.48 -3.91
C MET A 1 13.49 -12.00 -3.58
N ALA A 2 12.55 -11.23 -4.14
CA ALA A 2 12.56 -9.77 -3.94
C ALA A 2 12.12 -9.48 -2.50
N SER A 3 13.11 -9.27 -1.63
CA SER A 3 12.89 -8.71 -0.31
C SER A 3 12.53 -7.23 -0.51
N TYR A 4 11.40 -6.77 0.02
CA TYR A 4 11.01 -5.36 0.00
C TYR A 4 11.86 -4.62 1.03
N ASP A 5 13.16 -4.50 0.77
CA ASP A 5 14.15 -4.12 1.78
C ASP A 5 13.98 -2.69 2.33
N ASN A 6 13.17 -1.84 1.68
CA ASN A 6 12.85 -0.49 2.17
C ASN A 6 11.52 0.02 1.58
N ALA A 7 10.94 1.02 2.24
CA ALA A 7 9.65 1.57 1.86
C ALA A 7 9.58 2.11 0.41
N ALA A 8 10.70 2.64 -0.09
CA ALA A 8 10.81 3.10 -1.47
C ALA A 8 10.65 1.97 -2.51
N ALA A 9 11.09 0.75 -2.20
CA ALA A 9 11.01 -0.38 -3.13
C ALA A 9 9.56 -0.86 -3.32
N TYR A 10 8.78 -0.94 -2.24
CA TYR A 10 7.37 -1.29 -2.32
C TYR A 10 6.55 -0.21 -3.04
N LEU A 11 6.81 1.07 -2.77
CA LEU A 11 6.18 2.17 -3.51
C LEU A 11 6.45 2.08 -5.01
N LYS A 12 7.67 1.70 -5.40
CA LYS A 12 8.02 1.49 -6.80
C LYS A 12 7.21 0.35 -7.43
N VAL A 13 7.07 -0.78 -6.73
CA VAL A 13 6.27 -1.92 -7.23
C VAL A 13 4.81 -1.53 -7.43
N VAL A 14 4.18 -0.86 -6.44
CA VAL A 14 2.80 -0.38 -6.57
C VAL A 14 2.67 0.59 -7.75
N LYS A 15 3.62 1.52 -7.89
CA LYS A 15 3.64 2.49 -9.01
C LYS A 15 3.78 1.81 -10.38
N ASP A 16 4.67 0.83 -10.50
CA ASP A 16 4.92 0.12 -11.76
C ASP A 16 3.70 -0.73 -12.15
N LEU A 17 3.02 -1.32 -11.15
CA LEU A 17 1.84 -2.17 -11.35
C LEU A 17 0.59 -1.36 -11.74
N PHE A 18 0.44 -0.16 -11.17
CA PHE A 18 -0.65 0.77 -11.50
C PHE A 18 -0.21 1.91 -12.44
N LYS A 19 0.86 1.74 -13.23
CA LYS A 19 1.38 2.79 -14.12
C LYS A 19 0.33 3.32 -15.11
N ASP A 20 -0.58 2.44 -15.54
CA ASP A 20 -1.67 2.73 -16.47
C ASP A 20 -2.98 3.11 -15.75
N GLN A 21 -3.02 2.99 -14.41
CA GLN A 21 -4.15 3.27 -13.53
C GLN A 21 -3.73 4.30 -12.46
N ARG A 22 -3.42 5.53 -12.88
CA ARG A 22 -2.87 6.57 -11.97
C ARG A 22 -3.75 6.84 -10.76
N GLU A 23 -5.07 6.78 -10.93
CA GLU A 23 -6.05 6.95 -9.86
C GLU A 23 -5.81 5.98 -8.69
N LYS A 24 -5.48 4.70 -8.96
CA LYS A 24 -5.17 3.73 -7.89
C LYS A 24 -3.88 4.06 -7.14
N TYR A 25 -2.87 4.60 -7.84
CA TYR A 25 -1.64 5.03 -7.19
C TYR A 25 -1.87 6.28 -6.33
N ASP A 26 -2.69 7.22 -6.82
CA ASP A 26 -3.05 8.43 -6.07
C ASP A 26 -3.89 8.10 -4.83
N ASP A 27 -4.85 7.18 -4.95
CA ASP A 27 -5.64 6.66 -3.82
C ASP A 27 -4.75 5.98 -2.77
N PHE A 28 -3.73 5.25 -3.20
CA PHE A 28 -2.74 4.65 -2.29
C PHE A 28 -1.95 5.72 -1.52
N LEU A 29 -1.52 6.80 -2.19
CA LEU A 29 -0.84 7.90 -1.54
C LEU A 29 -1.76 8.65 -0.56
N GLN A 30 -3.02 8.84 -0.94
CA GLN A 30 -4.03 9.45 -0.07
C GLN A 30 -4.26 8.60 1.18
N LEU A 31 -4.32 7.27 1.04
CA LEU A 31 -4.43 6.34 2.16
C LEU A 31 -3.27 6.52 3.17
N LEU A 32 -2.03 6.57 2.68
CA LEU A 32 -0.86 6.79 3.53
C LEU A 32 -0.89 8.16 4.22
N ASN A 33 -1.39 9.19 3.53
CA ASN A 33 -1.55 10.52 4.11
C ASN A 33 -2.63 10.55 5.19
N ASP A 34 -3.77 9.89 4.99
CA ASP A 34 -4.84 9.81 5.98
C ASP A 34 -4.39 9.07 7.25
N TYR A 35 -3.58 8.01 7.10
CA TYR A 35 -2.97 7.31 8.23
C TYR A 35 -1.98 8.19 8.99
N ARG A 36 -1.08 8.89 8.28
CA ARG A 36 -0.12 9.84 8.88
C ARG A 36 -0.80 11.00 9.59
N ALA A 37 -1.92 11.47 9.04
CA ALA A 37 -2.75 12.51 9.63
C ALA A 37 -3.65 12.00 10.78
N GLN A 38 -3.55 10.72 11.15
CA GLN A 38 -4.36 10.05 12.18
C GLN A 38 -5.88 10.16 11.93
N ARG A 39 -6.29 10.30 10.67
CA ARG A 39 -7.72 10.33 10.27
C ARG A 39 -8.33 8.94 10.22
N ILE A 40 -7.49 7.94 9.97
CA ILE A 40 -7.83 6.53 9.99
C ILE A 40 -6.81 5.79 10.87
N ASP A 41 -7.25 4.70 11.48
CA ASP A 41 -6.40 3.80 12.25
C ASP A 41 -5.90 2.63 11.41
N MET A 42 -5.19 1.71 12.04
CA MET A 42 -4.65 0.53 11.38
C MET A 42 -5.74 -0.36 10.77
N ALA A 43 -6.92 -0.45 11.40
CA ALA A 43 -8.04 -1.22 10.86
C ALA A 43 -8.57 -0.59 9.56
N GLY A 44 -8.75 0.74 9.56
CA GLY A 44 -9.17 1.47 8.36
C GLY A 44 -8.13 1.42 7.23
N VAL A 45 -6.84 1.37 7.55
CA VAL A 45 -5.79 1.12 6.55
C VAL A 45 -5.94 -0.26 5.91
N VAL A 46 -6.11 -1.30 6.71
CA VAL A 46 -6.23 -2.69 6.20
C VAL A 46 -7.48 -2.84 5.32
N GLU A 47 -8.60 -2.25 5.70
CA GLU A 47 -9.83 -2.26 4.91
C GLU A 47 -9.61 -1.61 3.54
N ARG A 48 -9.10 -0.37 3.52
CA ARG A 48 -8.85 0.34 2.26
C ARG A 48 -7.78 -0.30 1.39
N VAL A 49 -6.75 -0.94 1.96
CA VAL A 49 -5.76 -1.71 1.19
C VAL A 49 -6.40 -2.90 0.49
N LYS A 50 -7.34 -3.59 1.13
CA LYS A 50 -8.05 -4.73 0.52
C LYS A 50 -8.87 -4.30 -0.68
N ASP A 51 -9.59 -3.19 -0.55
CA ASP A 51 -10.41 -2.65 -1.64
C ASP A 51 -9.54 -2.13 -2.78
N LEU A 52 -8.50 -1.36 -2.46
CA LEU A 52 -7.64 -0.74 -3.46
C LEU A 52 -6.84 -1.77 -4.28
N PHE A 53 -6.42 -2.85 -3.64
CA PHE A 53 -5.65 -3.94 -4.25
C PHE A 53 -6.49 -5.20 -4.48
N GLU A 54 -7.80 -5.04 -4.65
CA GLU A 54 -8.67 -6.15 -5.05
C GLU A 54 -8.12 -6.79 -6.35
N GLY A 55 -7.98 -8.12 -6.33
CA GLY A 55 -7.36 -8.88 -7.42
C GLY A 55 -5.81 -8.95 -7.39
N HIS A 56 -5.15 -8.28 -6.44
CA HIS A 56 -3.70 -8.26 -6.26
C HIS A 56 -3.29 -8.74 -4.84
N PRO A 57 -3.44 -10.04 -4.53
CA PRO A 57 -3.17 -10.57 -3.19
C PRO A 57 -1.69 -10.46 -2.78
N ASP A 58 -0.78 -10.42 -3.75
CA ASP A 58 0.65 -10.20 -3.57
C ASP A 58 0.97 -8.81 -3.01
N LEU A 59 0.24 -7.77 -3.41
CA LEU A 59 0.37 -6.43 -2.86
C LEU A 59 -0.16 -6.37 -1.42
N ILE A 60 -1.30 -7.00 -1.13
CA ILE A 60 -1.86 -7.07 0.22
C ILE A 60 -0.87 -7.77 1.18
N LEU A 61 -0.26 -8.87 0.73
CA LEU A 61 0.76 -9.57 1.51
C LEU A 61 2.04 -8.74 1.67
N GLY A 62 2.48 -8.07 0.60
CA GLY A 62 3.65 -7.18 0.62
C GLY A 62 3.46 -6.00 1.58
N PHE A 63 2.25 -5.48 1.71
CA PHE A 63 1.93 -4.41 2.66
C PHE A 63 2.17 -4.83 4.12
N ASN A 64 1.83 -6.07 4.50
CA ASN A 64 2.10 -6.58 5.85
C ASN A 64 3.60 -6.77 6.14
N ALA A 65 4.42 -7.00 5.12
CA ALA A 65 5.87 -7.06 5.24
C ALA A 65 6.53 -5.68 5.32
N PHE A 66 5.82 -4.64 4.88
CA PHE A 66 6.25 -3.24 4.86
C PHE A 66 5.97 -2.50 6.17
N LEU A 67 4.97 -2.94 6.93
CA LEU A 67 4.69 -2.35 8.23
C LEU A 67 5.79 -2.75 9.23
N PRO A 68 6.33 -1.80 10.01
CA PRO A 68 7.27 -2.14 11.07
C PRO A 68 6.59 -3.15 11.99
N LYS A 69 7.22 -4.31 12.17
CA LYS A 69 6.81 -5.26 13.20
C LYS A 69 7.06 -4.59 14.55
N THR A 70 6.02 -4.02 15.15
CA THR A 70 5.99 -3.82 16.60
C THR A 70 6.06 -5.15 17.33
#